data_AF-A0A2N7RSM9-F1
#
_entry.id   AF-A0A2N7RSM9-F1
#
_cell.length_a   1.000
_cell.length_b   1.000
_cell.length_c   1.000
_cell.angle_alpha   90.00
_cell.angle_beta   90.00
_cell.angle_gamma   90.00
#
_symmetry.space_group_name_H-M   'P 1'
#
loop_
_entity.id
_entity.type
_entity.pdbx_description
1 polymer ?
#
loop_
_entity_poly.entity_id
_entity_poly.type
_entity_poly.pdbx_seq_one_letter_code
_entity_poly.pdbx_strand_id
1 'polypeptide(L)'
;MKFATPQRTITISILGTDHNAQALYSFWSPLSGLSYQNSPSCDINCNQPTDCLFILDFEATRHGWTIVNTTPKGSSPVLEQVPGARHLSVMTINPYTSLDTYNFYINYRNTITGAELAIDPQEGNIPPLQPTM
;
A
#
# COMPACT_ATOMS: atom_id res chain seq x y z
N MET A 1 -1.62 18.14 -21.98
CA MET A 1 -0.60 18.47 -20.96
C MET A 1 -0.07 17.16 -20.39
N LYS A 2 1.25 16.99 -20.27
CA LYS A 2 1.83 15.83 -19.58
C LYS A 2 1.98 16.21 -18.11
N PHE A 3 1.11 15.70 -17.24
CA PHE A 3 1.27 15.88 -15.81
C PHE A 3 2.46 15.04 -15.32
N ALA A 4 3.19 15.53 -14.32
CA ALA A 4 4.17 14.69 -13.64
C ALA A 4 3.44 13.58 -12.86
N THR A 5 4.01 12.37 -12.84
CA THR A 5 3.54 11.29 -11.98
C THR A 5 4.14 11.50 -10.59
N PRO A 6 3.39 11.97 -9.58
CA PRO A 6 3.87 12.04 -8.21
C PRO A 6 4.11 10.64 -7.63
N GLN A 7 5.03 10.59 -6.67
CA GLN A 7 5.23 9.42 -5.83
C GLN A 7 4.75 9.71 -4.40
N ARG A 8 4.14 8.72 -3.76
CA ARG A 8 3.77 8.73 -2.35
C ARG A 8 4.53 7.63 -1.63
N THR A 9 4.75 7.82 -0.33
CA THR A 9 5.39 6.81 0.52
C THR A 9 4.48 6.50 1.70
N ILE A 10 4.29 5.22 1.96
CA ILE A 10 3.53 4.67 3.06
C ILE A 10 4.46 3.76 3.85
N THR A 11 4.76 4.18 5.08
CA THR A 11 5.52 3.35 6.01
C THR A 11 4.57 2.39 6.70
N ILE A 12 4.90 1.10 6.66
CA ILE A 12 4.15 0.00 7.25
C ILE A 12 4.85 -0.47 8.51
N SER A 13 4.16 -0.40 9.64
CA SER A 13 4.52 -1.07 10.87
C SER A 13 3.70 -2.34 11.01
N ILE A 14 4.31 -3.45 11.44
CA ILE A 14 3.58 -4.69 11.73
C ILE A 14 3.70 -5.00 13.22
N LEU A 15 2.57 -5.02 13.92
CA LEU A 15 2.48 -5.33 15.34
C LEU A 15 2.15 -6.81 15.54
N GLY A 16 3.08 -7.55 16.15
CA GLY A 16 2.96 -8.99 16.36
C GLY A 16 3.86 -9.78 15.41
N THR A 17 4.07 -11.06 15.72
CA THR A 17 4.98 -11.96 14.98
C THR A 17 4.30 -13.25 14.51
N ASP A 18 2.99 -13.35 14.72
CA ASP A 18 2.18 -14.53 14.41
C ASP A 18 1.07 -14.19 13.40
N HIS A 19 0.15 -15.12 13.21
CA HIS A 19 -0.99 -14.97 12.30
C HIS A 19 -2.04 -13.95 12.76
N ASN A 20 -1.88 -13.37 13.95
CA ASN A 20 -2.76 -12.32 14.47
C ASN A 20 -2.14 -10.92 14.34
N ALA A 21 -0.97 -10.80 13.70
CA ALA A 21 -0.30 -9.52 13.58
C ALA A 21 -1.13 -8.52 12.74
N GLN A 22 -0.94 -7.24 13.03
CA GLN A 22 -1.68 -6.14 12.42
C GLN A 22 -0.74 -5.18 11.70
N ALA A 23 -1.11 -4.74 10.50
CA ALA A 23 -0.38 -3.68 9.80
C ALA A 23 -0.98 -2.32 10.13
N LEU A 24 -0.11 -1.35 10.38
CA LEU A 24 -0.44 0.05 10.60
C LEU A 24 0.34 0.92 9.62
N TYR A 25 -0.29 1.98 9.15
CA TYR A 25 0.19 2.80 8.04
C TYR A 25 0.45 4.23 8.49
N SER A 26 1.63 4.74 8.16
CA SER A 26 2.02 6.12 8.40
C SER A 26 2.37 6.80 7.07
N PHE A 27 1.68 7.91 6.76
CA PHE A 27 1.75 8.57 5.46
C PHE A 27 1.28 10.01 5.53
N TRP A 28 1.64 10.83 4.53
CA TRP A 28 1.04 12.14 4.32
C TRP A 28 -0.02 12.05 3.21
N SER A 29 -1.21 12.61 3.46
CA SER A 29 -2.30 12.62 2.48
C SER A 29 -2.32 13.94 1.71
N PRO A 30 -2.16 13.94 0.38
CA PRO A 30 -2.34 15.16 -0.41
C PRO A 30 -3.77 15.67 -0.47
N LEU A 31 -4.75 14.84 -0.08
CA LEU A 31 -6.16 15.22 -0.10
C LEU A 31 -6.50 16.12 1.08
N SER A 32 -6.08 15.71 2.27
CA SER A 32 -6.34 16.46 3.51
C SER A 32 -5.20 17.40 3.88
N GLY A 33 -4.02 17.23 3.30
CA GLY A 33 -2.80 17.94 3.70
C GLY A 33 -2.24 17.48 5.05
N LEU A 34 -2.78 16.41 5.63
CA LEU A 34 -2.43 15.92 6.97
C LEU A 34 -1.51 14.71 6.92
N SER A 35 -0.69 14.58 7.96
CA SER A 35 0.07 13.37 8.25
C SER A 35 -0.73 12.44 9.15
N TYR A 36 -0.84 11.18 8.74
CA TYR A 36 -1.43 10.09 9.50
C TYR A 36 -0.30 9.25 10.07
N GLN A 37 -0.45 8.82 11.32
CA GLN A 37 0.48 7.93 11.99
C GLN A 37 -0.27 6.73 12.53
N ASN A 38 0.28 5.54 12.31
CA ASN A 38 -0.25 4.28 12.81
C ASN A 38 -1.74 4.07 12.51
N SER A 39 -2.18 4.48 11.31
CA SER A 39 -3.55 4.33 10.86
C SER A 39 -3.84 2.87 10.48
N PRO A 40 -5.02 2.30 10.79
CA PRO A 40 -5.38 0.94 10.40
C PRO A 40 -5.62 0.77 8.89
N SER A 41 -5.79 1.89 8.18
CA SER A 41 -5.93 1.98 6.73
C SER A 41 -5.15 3.17 6.19
N CYS A 42 -4.82 3.12 4.91
CA CYS A 42 -4.32 4.26 4.15
C CYS A 42 -5.29 4.58 3.01
N ASP A 43 -6.52 4.94 3.34
CA ASP A 43 -7.55 5.33 2.38
C ASP A 43 -7.09 6.54 1.54
N ILE A 44 -6.70 6.26 0.30
CA ILE A 44 -6.06 7.24 -0.57
C ILE A 44 -6.85 7.36 -1.87
N ASN A 45 -6.99 8.58 -2.36
CA ASN A 45 -7.57 8.88 -3.66
C ASN A 45 -6.47 9.38 -4.62
N CYS A 46 -6.54 8.90 -5.86
CA CYS A 46 -5.67 9.29 -6.96
C CYS A 46 -6.53 9.94 -8.06
N ASN A 47 -6.38 11.24 -8.26
CA ASN A 47 -7.05 12.00 -9.34
C ASN A 47 -6.13 12.25 -10.55
N GLN A 48 -4.99 11.56 -10.59
CA GLN A 48 -3.99 11.58 -11.66
C GLN A 48 -3.09 10.35 -11.51
N PRO A 49 -2.27 10.01 -12.53
CA PRO A 49 -1.31 8.91 -12.42
C PRO A 49 -0.44 9.09 -11.17
N THR A 50 -0.25 8.04 -10.38
CA THR A 50 0.46 8.11 -9.10
C THR A 50 1.18 6.80 -8.83
N ASP A 51 2.41 6.90 -8.33
CA ASP A 51 3.15 5.74 -7.81
C ASP A 51 3.08 5.74 -6.28
N CYS A 52 2.77 4.60 -5.68
CA CYS A 52 2.67 4.46 -4.22
C CYS A 52 3.69 3.45 -3.71
N LEU A 53 4.68 3.92 -2.97
CA LEU A 53 5.71 3.09 -2.35
C LEU A 53 5.30 2.69 -0.94
N PHE A 54 5.03 1.40 -0.75
CA PHE A 54 4.88 0.78 0.56
C PHE A 54 6.23 0.29 1.05
N ILE A 55 6.64 0.69 2.26
CA ILE A 55 7.94 0.32 2.85
C ILE A 55 7.76 -0.17 4.29
N LEU A 56 8.37 -1.30 4.63
CA LEU A 56 8.38 -1.79 6.01
C LEU A 56 9.27 -0.91 6.89
N ASP A 57 8.81 -0.63 8.10
CA ASP A 57 9.61 0.10 9.08
C ASP A 57 10.73 -0.77 9.69
N PHE A 58 11.59 -0.11 10.45
CA PHE A 58 12.72 -0.77 11.09
C PHE A 58 12.28 -1.91 12.03
N GLU A 59 11.22 -1.73 12.83
CA GLU A 59 10.80 -2.74 13.80
C GLU A 59 10.17 -3.97 13.13
N ALA A 60 9.33 -3.78 12.12
CA ALA A 60 8.73 -4.86 11.34
C ALA A 60 9.82 -5.72 10.69
N THR A 61 10.82 -5.08 10.08
CA THR A 61 11.96 -5.78 9.46
C THR A 61 12.85 -6.46 10.51
N ARG A 62 13.09 -5.82 11.66
CA ARG A 62 13.81 -6.42 12.80
C ARG A 62 13.10 -7.65 13.35
N HIS A 63 11.76 -7.69 13.29
CA HIS A 63 10.93 -8.83 13.69
C HIS A 63 10.77 -9.89 12.59
N GLY A 64 11.45 -9.72 11.46
CA GLY A 64 11.54 -10.71 10.39
C GLY A 64 10.44 -10.63 9.33
N TRP A 65 9.58 -9.61 9.37
CA TRP A 65 8.55 -9.41 8.35
C TRP A 65 9.15 -8.95 7.02
N THR A 66 8.56 -9.47 5.94
CA THR A 66 8.90 -9.17 4.54
C THR A 66 7.64 -9.08 3.70
N ILE A 67 7.69 -8.34 2.59
CA ILE A 67 6.63 -8.23 1.58
C ILE A 67 6.89 -9.23 0.46
N VAL A 68 5.97 -10.17 0.26
CA VAL A 68 6.09 -11.24 -0.74
C VAL A 68 5.64 -10.74 -2.11
N ASN A 69 4.40 -10.27 -2.20
CA ASN A 69 3.74 -9.74 -3.39
C ASN A 69 2.47 -9.00 -2.97
N THR A 70 1.68 -8.50 -3.91
CA THR A 70 0.28 -8.16 -3.66
C THR A 70 -0.65 -8.95 -4.57
N THR A 71 -1.86 -9.22 -4.08
CA THR A 71 -2.88 -10.03 -4.76
C THR A 71 -4.21 -9.29 -4.82
N PRO A 72 -5.06 -9.52 -5.83
CA PRO A 72 -6.37 -8.88 -5.92
C PRO A 72 -7.25 -9.24 -4.73
N LYS A 73 -8.08 -8.30 -4.31
CA LYS A 73 -9.20 -8.57 -3.39
C LYS A 73 -10.48 -8.77 -4.21
N GLY A 74 -10.92 -10.02 -4.33
CA GLY A 74 -12.09 -10.39 -5.13
C GLY A 74 -11.80 -10.26 -6.64
N SER A 75 -12.70 -9.62 -7.37
CA SER A 75 -12.58 -9.39 -8.81
C SER A 75 -11.98 -8.03 -9.18
N SER A 76 -11.47 -7.28 -8.20
CA SER A 76 -10.86 -5.97 -8.46
C SER A 76 -9.60 -6.11 -9.34
N PRO A 77 -9.35 -5.19 -10.27
CA PRO A 77 -8.10 -5.14 -10.99
C PRO A 77 -6.94 -4.88 -10.02
N VAL A 78 -5.77 -5.46 -10.32
CA VAL A 78 -4.55 -5.24 -9.54
C VAL A 78 -3.70 -4.20 -10.25
N LEU A 79 -3.16 -3.26 -9.49
CA LEU A 79 -2.14 -2.34 -10.00
C LEU A 79 -0.86 -3.10 -10.36
N GLU A 80 -0.15 -2.61 -11.38
CA GLU A 80 1.21 -3.07 -11.65
C GLU A 80 2.09 -2.84 -10.41
N GLN A 81 3.00 -3.77 -10.15
CA GLN A 81 3.85 -3.74 -8.98
C GLN A 81 5.32 -3.85 -9.33
N VAL A 82 6.12 -3.05 -8.64
CA VAL A 82 7.57 -3.13 -8.68
C VAL A 82 8.07 -3.54 -7.30
N PRO A 83 8.61 -4.77 -7.13
CA PRO A 83 9.14 -5.20 -5.85
C PRO A 83 10.42 -4.43 -5.52
N GLY A 84 10.54 -4.02 -4.26
CA GLY A 84 11.75 -3.42 -3.72
C GLY A 84 12.81 -4.46 -3.34
N ALA A 85 14.03 -3.97 -3.09
CA ALA A 85 15.14 -4.82 -2.70
C ALA A 85 14.83 -5.62 -1.42
N ARG A 86 15.23 -6.89 -1.40
CA ARG A 86 15.14 -7.79 -0.24
C ARG A 86 13.73 -7.92 0.34
N HIS A 87 12.68 -7.71 -0.45
CA HIS A 87 11.29 -7.82 0.01
C HIS A 87 10.93 -6.83 1.14
N LEU A 88 11.56 -5.65 1.17
CA LEU A 88 11.31 -4.63 2.21
C LEU A 88 10.37 -3.51 1.77
N SER A 89 10.04 -3.48 0.48
CA SER A 89 9.09 -2.52 -0.08
C SER A 89 8.41 -3.11 -1.32
N VAL A 90 7.27 -2.52 -1.69
CA VAL A 90 6.62 -2.72 -2.98
C VAL A 90 6.07 -1.39 -3.42
N MET A 91 6.22 -1.08 -4.70
CA MET A 91 5.60 0.09 -5.31
C MET A 91 4.42 -0.35 -6.18
N THR A 92 3.26 0.25 -5.99
CA THR A 92 2.11 0.11 -6.90
C THR A 92 2.11 1.27 -7.89
N ILE A 93 1.79 0.99 -9.15
CA ILE A 93 1.73 1.97 -10.23
C ILE A 93 0.26 2.15 -10.62
N ASN A 94 -0.31 3.31 -10.33
CA ASN A 94 -1.64 3.68 -10.78
C ASN A 94 -1.54 4.58 -12.02
N PRO A 95 -1.85 4.07 -13.22
CA PRO A 95 -1.77 4.84 -14.46
C PRO A 95 -2.94 5.81 -14.64
N TYR A 96 -3.97 5.75 -13.77
CA TYR A 96 -5.17 6.60 -13.83
C TYR A 96 -5.87 6.59 -15.20
N THR A 97 -6.04 5.40 -15.79
CA THR A 97 -6.68 5.22 -17.10
C THR A 97 -8.18 4.92 -17.02
N SER A 98 -8.66 4.52 -15.84
CA SER A 98 -10.06 4.21 -15.56
C SER A 98 -10.47 4.74 -14.18
N LEU A 99 -11.77 4.77 -13.91
CA LEU A 99 -12.33 5.15 -12.61
C LEU A 99 -12.51 3.92 -11.69
N ASP A 100 -11.70 2.89 -11.90
CA ASP A 100 -11.82 1.64 -11.15
C ASP A 100 -11.34 1.80 -9.70
N THR A 101 -11.92 0.98 -8.83
CA THR A 101 -11.44 0.77 -7.46
C THR A 101 -10.43 -0.38 -7.45
N TYR A 102 -9.20 -0.10 -7.02
CA TYR A 102 -8.10 -1.07 -6.99
C TYR A 102 -7.95 -1.64 -5.58
N ASN A 103 -8.75 -2.67 -5.27
CA ASN A 103 -8.64 -3.38 -4.00
C ASN A 103 -7.59 -4.50 -4.11
N PHE A 104 -6.58 -4.49 -3.25
CA PHE A 104 -5.54 -5.52 -3.21
C PHE A 104 -5.09 -5.82 -1.78
N TYR A 105 -4.55 -7.01 -1.57
CA TYR A 105 -3.86 -7.39 -0.34
C TYR A 105 -2.35 -7.27 -0.53
N ILE A 106 -1.65 -6.65 0.41
CA ILE A 106 -0.21 -6.84 0.54
C ILE A 106 0.01 -8.13 1.34
N ASN A 107 0.77 -9.05 0.77
CA ASN A 107 1.07 -10.32 1.39
C ASN A 107 2.43 -10.25 2.08
N TYR A 108 2.45 -10.61 3.35
CA TYR A 108 3.61 -10.60 4.21
C TYR A 108 3.98 -12.01 4.64
N ARG A 109 5.27 -12.21 4.87
CA ARG A 109 5.81 -13.41 5.50
C ARG A 109 6.79 -13.03 6.59
N ASN A 110 6.64 -13.63 7.76
CA ASN A 110 7.63 -13.58 8.81
C ASN A 110 8.66 -14.69 8.58
N THR A 111 9.90 -14.29 8.36
CA THR A 111 11.01 -15.20 8.06
C THR A 111 11.54 -15.96 9.28
N ILE A 112 11.20 -15.50 10.50
CA ILE A 112 11.60 -16.12 11.76
C ILE A 112 10.56 -17.14 12.21
N THR A 113 9.28 -16.78 12.20
CA THR A 113 8.18 -17.62 12.71
C THR A 113 7.50 -18.45 11.62
N GLY A 114 7.66 -18.07 10.34
CA GLY A 114 6.94 -18.68 9.22
C GLY A 114 5.51 -18.19 9.07
N ALA A 115 5.04 -17.24 9.89
CA ALA A 115 3.69 -16.70 9.77
C ALA A 115 3.48 -15.97 8.44
N GLU A 116 2.28 -16.09 7.87
CA GLU A 116 1.87 -15.44 6.62
C GLU A 116 0.60 -14.62 6.86
N LEU A 117 0.53 -13.44 6.25
CA LEU A 117 -0.57 -12.49 6.40
C LEU A 117 -0.89 -11.83 5.07
N ALA A 118 -2.18 -11.63 4.79
CA ALA A 118 -2.67 -10.86 3.66
C ALA A 118 -3.50 -9.70 4.20
N ILE A 119 -3.01 -8.46 4.07
CA ILE A 119 -3.69 -7.29 4.65
C ILE A 119 -3.98 -6.28 3.55
N ASP A 120 -5.23 -5.84 3.50
CA ASP A 120 -5.70 -4.83 2.55
C ASP A 120 -5.41 -3.43 3.12
N PRO A 121 -4.49 -2.66 2.52
CA PRO A 121 -4.13 -1.34 3.01
C PRO A 121 -5.24 -0.29 2.79
N GLN A 122 -6.28 -0.60 2.03
CA GLN A 122 -7.35 0.30 1.58
C GLN A 122 -6.90 1.43 0.63
N GLU A 123 -5.67 1.41 0.13
CA GLU A 123 -5.07 2.48 -0.70
C GLU A 123 -5.86 2.83 -1.96
N GLY A 124 -6.52 1.86 -2.59
CA GLY A 124 -7.30 2.06 -3.80
C GLY A 124 -8.81 1.87 -3.61
N ASN A 125 -9.28 1.82 -2.37
CA ASN A 125 -10.68 1.46 -2.05
C ASN A 125 -11.64 2.65 -2.21
N ILE A 126 -11.10 3.87 -2.35
CA ILE A 126 -11.87 5.06 -2.69
C ILE A 126 -11.82 5.24 -4.22
N PRO A 127 -12.97 5.20 -4.93
CA PRO A 127 -13.01 5.46 -6.36
C PRO A 127 -12.52 6.88 -6.65
N PRO A 128 -11.87 7.10 -7.80
CA PRO A 128 -11.45 8.44 -8.14
C PRO A 128 -12.60 9.41 -8.25
N LEU A 129 -12.36 10.67 -7.87
CA LEU A 129 -13.34 11.71 -8.17
C LEU A 129 -13.40 11.88 -9.68
N GLN A 130 -14.62 11.99 -10.24
CA GLN A 130 -14.78 12.43 -11.62
C GLN A 130 -14.04 13.76 -11.78
N PRO A 131 -13.24 13.95 -12.84
CA PRO A 131 -12.67 15.25 -13.10
C PRO A 131 -13.81 16.25 -13.27
N THR A 132 -13.89 17.23 -12.36
CA THR A 132 -14.71 18.41 -12.60
C THR A 132 -14.07 19.17 -13.76
N MET A 133 -14.78 19.22 -14.89
CA MET A 133 -14.42 20.02 -16.06
C MET A 133 -14.24 21.49 -15.70
#